data_AF-A0A3S2Y405-F1
#
_entry.id   AF-A0A3S2Y405-F1
#
_cell.length_a   1.000
_cell.length_b   1.000
_cell.length_c   1.000
_cell.angle_alpha   90.00
_cell.angle_beta   90.00
_cell.angle_gamma   90.00
#
_symmetry.space_group_name_H-M   'P 1'
#
loop_
_entity.id
_entity.type
_entity.pdbx_description
1 polymer ?
#
loop_
_entity_poly.entity_id
_entity_poly.type
_entity_poly.pdbx_seq_one_letter_code
_entity_poly.pdbx_strand_id
1 'polypeptide(L)'
;MSDEDFWDIDQYLTTRRNREIGTDRVVDPVRSTPEVRAYDASADRVEPVGRDLPDRRKRQRKQPRDIAEIHGLDEAEIDGNVRHALADLIQEIGLLHDDLRLAEGRIQFLEGELGQDDLGDWLDRKGFLGQLSRLSTLDEKEGGQSSLVLVRLDGFTETRRKLGWATADELVEELGRRLTQIPNSVIGHVADDMFGVLLVGVPGKDVGTALGEAIPAEIRVHGTNPDLAVVWVAVDMRPGQSELSQLSAAERKLPQQSGGIRQ
;
A
#
# COMPACT_ATOMS: atom_id res chain seq x y z
N MET A 1 1.35 6.51 37.23
CA MET A 1 0.94 6.97 35.89
C MET A 1 -0.54 6.65 35.81
N SER A 2 -1.38 7.69 35.83
CA SER A 2 -2.84 7.63 35.98
C SER A 2 -3.54 7.59 34.63
N ASP A 3 -4.74 7.00 34.61
CA ASP A 3 -5.65 6.73 33.48
C ASP A 3 -6.25 7.99 32.79
N GLU A 4 -5.52 9.09 32.68
CA GLU A 4 -6.03 10.35 32.09
C GLU A 4 -5.55 10.63 30.65
N ASP A 5 -4.70 9.78 30.05
CA ASP A 5 -4.13 10.02 28.71
C ASP A 5 -4.99 9.45 27.54
N PHE A 6 -6.24 9.05 27.78
CA PHE A 6 -7.09 8.39 26.78
C PHE A 6 -8.06 9.33 26.04
N TRP A 7 -8.02 10.64 26.30
CA TRP A 7 -8.86 11.66 25.66
C TRP A 7 -8.02 12.70 24.91
N ASP A 8 -7.48 12.36 23.72
CA ASP A 8 -7.05 13.42 22.78
C ASP A 8 -6.94 13.02 21.29
N ILE A 9 -7.54 11.92 20.86
CA ILE A 9 -7.51 11.52 19.43
C ILE A 9 -8.70 12.12 18.66
N ASP A 10 -9.84 12.34 19.31
CA ASP A 10 -11.08 12.81 18.65
C ASP A 10 -11.12 14.33 18.40
N GLN A 11 -10.32 15.13 19.13
CA GLN A 11 -10.21 16.58 18.87
C GLN A 11 -9.33 16.92 17.67
N TYR A 12 -8.43 16.01 17.25
CA TYR A 12 -7.52 16.24 16.13
C TYR A 12 -8.24 16.24 14.77
N LEU A 13 -9.24 15.37 14.59
CA LEU A 13 -9.99 15.28 13.32
C LEU A 13 -11.04 16.39 13.16
N THR A 14 -11.56 16.92 14.27
CA THR A 14 -12.65 17.92 14.23
C THR A 14 -12.13 19.34 13.95
N THR A 15 -10.88 19.64 14.34
CA THR A 15 -10.31 20.99 14.23
C THR A 15 -9.68 21.28 12.85
N ARG A 16 -9.22 20.24 12.12
CA ARG A 16 -8.66 20.42 10.76
C ARG A 16 -9.75 20.68 9.71
N ARG A 17 -10.96 20.12 9.87
CA ARG A 17 -12.08 20.29 8.92
C ARG A 17 -12.72 21.68 8.94
N ASN A 18 -12.55 22.44 10.02
CA ASN A 18 -13.20 23.75 10.20
C ASN A 18 -12.29 24.96 9.94
N ARG A 19 -11.04 24.75 9.46
CA ARG A 19 -10.10 25.86 9.19
C ARG A 19 -9.94 26.22 7.71
N GLU A 20 -10.67 25.57 6.82
CA GLU A 20 -10.67 25.85 5.36
C GLU A 20 -11.95 26.53 4.84
N ILE A 21 -12.85 27.00 5.72
CA ILE A 21 -14.04 27.75 5.25
C ILE A 21 -14.11 29.12 5.95
N GLY A 22 -13.60 30.12 5.23
CA GLY A 22 -13.75 31.55 5.49
C GLY A 22 -12.53 32.30 4.94
N THR A 23 -12.57 33.09 3.87
CA THR A 23 -13.67 33.93 3.37
C THR A 23 -13.42 34.35 1.92
N ASP A 24 -14.53 34.58 1.21
CA ASP A 24 -14.71 35.51 0.08
C ASP A 24 -14.52 34.98 -1.35
N ARG A 25 -15.49 34.16 -1.79
CA ARG A 25 -16.03 34.23 -3.15
C ARG A 25 -17.56 34.11 -3.09
N VAL A 26 -18.23 35.17 -3.49
CA VAL A 26 -19.67 35.16 -3.81
C VAL A 26 -19.89 34.21 -4.98
N VAL A 27 -20.56 33.08 -4.74
CA VAL A 27 -21.02 32.17 -5.79
C VAL A 27 -22.50 32.44 -6.01
N ASP A 28 -22.84 32.91 -7.21
CA ASP A 28 -24.22 33.09 -7.66
C ASP A 28 -25.01 31.77 -7.55
N PRO A 29 -26.31 31.82 -7.20
CA PRO A 29 -27.13 30.62 -7.12
C PRO A 29 -27.23 29.96 -8.50
N VAL A 30 -26.74 28.71 -8.58
CA VAL A 30 -26.85 27.86 -9.76
C VAL A 30 -28.31 27.69 -10.11
N ARG A 31 -28.65 28.13 -11.32
CA ARG A 31 -29.96 28.00 -11.94
C ARG A 31 -30.35 26.53 -12.10
N SER A 32 -31.64 26.32 -11.90
CA SER A 32 -32.51 25.19 -12.20
C SER A 32 -31.99 24.18 -13.23
N THR A 33 -32.14 22.90 -12.89
CA THR A 33 -32.04 21.69 -13.73
C THR A 33 -32.54 21.89 -15.17
N PRO A 34 -31.83 21.36 -16.20
CA PRO A 34 -32.43 21.17 -17.51
C PRO A 34 -33.29 19.89 -17.52
N GLU A 35 -34.52 20.06 -18.01
CA GLU A 35 -35.48 18.98 -18.28
C GLU A 35 -34.87 17.89 -19.18
N VAL A 36 -35.11 16.64 -18.79
CA VAL A 36 -34.85 15.46 -19.64
C VAL A 36 -35.82 15.50 -20.82
N ARG A 37 -35.31 15.84 -22.01
CA ARG A 37 -36.04 15.73 -23.27
C ARG A 37 -36.29 14.25 -23.59
N ALA A 38 -37.57 13.89 -23.76
CA ALA A 38 -37.99 12.58 -24.23
C ALA A 38 -37.33 12.24 -25.58
N TYR A 39 -36.80 11.02 -25.70
CA TYR A 39 -36.26 10.49 -26.94
C TYR A 39 -37.41 10.18 -27.91
N ASP A 40 -37.35 10.81 -29.08
CA ASP A 40 -38.30 10.66 -30.17
C ASP A 40 -37.98 9.36 -30.94
N ALA A 41 -38.95 8.44 -31.00
CA ALA A 41 -38.83 7.15 -31.63
C ALA A 41 -39.26 7.24 -33.10
N SER A 42 -38.41 7.75 -33.99
CA SER A 42 -38.63 7.73 -35.44
C SER A 42 -37.37 8.14 -36.22
N ALA A 43 -36.57 7.18 -36.71
CA ALA A 43 -35.92 7.24 -38.03
C ALA A 43 -35.00 6.02 -38.29
N ASP A 44 -35.22 5.41 -39.45
CA ASP A 44 -34.34 4.61 -40.29
C ASP A 44 -33.81 3.24 -39.80
N ARG A 45 -34.59 2.24 -40.23
CA ARG A 45 -34.29 0.83 -40.31
C ARG A 45 -33.15 0.60 -41.32
N VAL A 46 -31.94 0.34 -40.84
CA VAL A 46 -30.84 -0.23 -41.62
C VAL A 46 -30.90 -1.75 -41.49
N GLU A 47 -31.15 -2.47 -42.59
CA GLU A 47 -31.09 -3.93 -42.60
C GLU A 47 -29.63 -4.42 -42.49
N PRO A 48 -29.34 -5.39 -41.60
CA PRO A 48 -28.01 -5.98 -41.55
C PRO A 48 -27.80 -6.97 -42.72
N VAL A 49 -26.78 -6.66 -43.52
CA VAL A 49 -26.19 -7.51 -44.54
C VAL A 49 -25.83 -8.87 -43.97
N GLY A 50 -26.33 -9.92 -44.61
CA GLY A 50 -26.07 -11.31 -44.26
C GLY A 50 -24.58 -11.63 -44.21
N ARG A 51 -24.14 -12.12 -43.06
CA ARG A 51 -22.87 -12.81 -42.91
C ARG A 51 -23.15 -14.09 -42.12
N ASP A 52 -23.07 -15.22 -42.81
CA ASP A 52 -23.24 -16.55 -42.25
C ASP A 52 -22.36 -16.74 -41.03
N LEU A 53 -23.00 -16.94 -39.87
CA LEU A 53 -22.34 -17.37 -38.65
C LEU A 53 -22.02 -18.87 -38.80
N PRO A 54 -20.76 -19.30 -38.68
CA PRO A 54 -20.44 -20.71 -38.71
C PRO A 54 -21.11 -21.41 -37.53
N ASP A 55 -21.77 -22.51 -37.87
CA ASP A 55 -22.43 -23.46 -37.00
C ASP A 55 -21.66 -23.64 -35.68
N ARG A 56 -22.29 -23.22 -34.57
CA ARG A 56 -21.79 -23.47 -33.21
C ARG A 56 -21.87 -24.98 -32.98
N ARG A 57 -20.86 -25.70 -33.46
CA ARG A 57 -20.56 -27.08 -33.06
C ARG A 57 -20.63 -27.12 -31.54
N LYS A 58 -21.63 -27.84 -31.04
CA LYS A 58 -21.79 -28.23 -29.63
C LYS A 58 -20.41 -28.63 -29.10
N ARG A 59 -19.77 -27.74 -28.33
CA ARG A 59 -18.55 -28.08 -27.60
C ARG A 59 -18.97 -29.19 -26.63
N GLN A 60 -18.55 -30.41 -26.94
CA GLN A 60 -18.71 -31.55 -26.04
C GLN A 60 -18.12 -31.12 -24.70
N ARG A 61 -18.97 -31.02 -23.68
CA ARG A 61 -18.54 -30.94 -22.28
C ARG A 61 -17.64 -32.14 -22.06
N LYS A 62 -16.34 -31.90 -21.83
CA LYS A 62 -15.43 -32.93 -21.30
C LYS A 62 -16.13 -33.44 -20.04
N GLN A 63 -16.50 -34.72 -20.05
CA GLN A 63 -17.11 -35.33 -18.88
C GLN A 63 -16.18 -35.11 -17.68
N PRO A 64 -16.74 -34.82 -16.48
CA PRO A 64 -15.93 -34.76 -15.28
C PRO A 64 -15.22 -36.11 -15.17
N ARG A 65 -13.88 -36.09 -15.08
CA ARG A 65 -13.13 -37.28 -14.67
C ARG A 65 -13.71 -37.72 -13.34
N ASP A 66 -14.03 -39.00 -13.25
CA ASP A 66 -14.67 -39.62 -12.10
C ASP A 66 -13.84 -39.34 -10.85
N ILE A 67 -14.38 -38.48 -9.97
CA ILE A 67 -13.68 -38.00 -8.75
C ILE A 67 -13.76 -39.09 -7.65
N ALA A 68 -14.51 -40.17 -7.88
CA ALA A 68 -14.59 -41.31 -6.98
C ALA A 68 -13.23 -42.03 -6.80
N GLU A 69 -12.34 -41.99 -7.80
CA GLU A 69 -11.05 -42.68 -7.72
C GLU A 69 -10.01 -42.01 -6.77
N ILE A 70 -10.20 -40.75 -6.37
CA ILE A 70 -9.12 -39.97 -5.72
C ILE A 70 -9.18 -40.02 -4.17
N HIS A 71 -10.29 -40.43 -3.54
CA HIS A 71 -10.43 -40.28 -2.08
C HIS A 71 -10.91 -41.52 -1.29
N GLY A 72 -10.83 -42.74 -1.86
CA GLY A 72 -10.98 -43.97 -1.07
C GLY A 72 -12.38 -44.18 -0.48
N LEU A 73 -13.42 -43.71 -1.17
CA LEU A 73 -14.82 -43.93 -0.83
C LEU A 73 -15.41 -44.93 -1.81
N ASP A 74 -15.96 -46.03 -1.29
CA ASP A 74 -16.55 -47.10 -2.09
C ASP A 74 -17.80 -46.59 -2.82
N GLU A 75 -17.89 -46.86 -4.11
CA GLU A 75 -18.87 -46.29 -5.04
C GLU A 75 -20.31 -46.76 -4.72
N ALA A 76 -20.43 -47.80 -3.87
CA ALA A 76 -21.68 -48.43 -3.46
C ALA A 76 -22.43 -47.73 -2.31
N GLU A 77 -21.83 -46.79 -1.58
CA GLU A 77 -22.44 -46.22 -0.35
C GLU A 77 -22.87 -44.74 -0.45
N ILE A 78 -22.67 -44.08 -1.60
CA ILE A 78 -23.06 -42.68 -1.78
C ILE A 78 -24.41 -42.61 -2.50
N ASP A 79 -25.48 -42.35 -1.73
CA ASP A 79 -26.80 -42.02 -2.29
C ASP A 79 -26.68 -40.85 -3.30
N GLY A 80 -27.44 -40.91 -4.39
CA GLY A 80 -27.37 -39.93 -5.48
C GLY A 80 -27.61 -38.48 -5.02
N ASN A 81 -28.33 -38.32 -3.91
CA ASN A 81 -28.57 -37.03 -3.24
C ASN A 81 -27.31 -36.48 -2.56
N VAL A 82 -26.48 -37.33 -1.96
CA VAL A 82 -25.21 -36.93 -1.31
C VAL A 82 -24.19 -36.51 -2.37
N ARG A 83 -24.15 -37.21 -3.51
CA ARG A 83 -23.29 -36.83 -4.64
C ARG A 83 -23.68 -35.47 -5.24
N HIS A 84 -24.99 -35.20 -5.35
CA HIS A 84 -25.49 -33.89 -5.78
C HIS A 84 -25.15 -32.79 -4.77
N ALA A 85 -25.40 -33.01 -3.48
CA ALA A 85 -25.10 -32.04 -2.43
C ALA A 85 -23.60 -31.68 -2.37
N LEU A 86 -22.70 -32.65 -2.59
CA LEU A 86 -21.27 -32.40 -2.64
C LEU A 86 -20.86 -31.61 -3.90
N ALA A 87 -21.48 -31.90 -5.05
CA ALA A 87 -21.22 -31.15 -6.28
C ALA A 87 -21.68 -29.69 -6.16
N ASP A 88 -22.83 -29.44 -5.54
CA ASP A 88 -23.36 -28.10 -5.29
C ASP A 88 -22.44 -27.31 -4.35
N LEU A 89 -21.96 -27.94 -3.27
CA LEU A 89 -21.01 -27.31 -2.33
C LEU A 89 -19.69 -26.93 -3.00
N ILE A 90 -19.14 -27.80 -3.86
CA ILE A 90 -17.90 -27.52 -4.60
C ILE A 90 -18.10 -26.34 -5.55
N GLN A 91 -19.26 -26.25 -6.20
CA GLN A 91 -19.59 -25.12 -7.07
C GLN A 91 -19.70 -23.82 -6.27
N GLU A 92 -20.32 -23.86 -5.10
CA GLU A 92 -20.48 -22.71 -4.21
C GLU A 92 -19.14 -22.22 -3.65
N ILE A 93 -18.25 -23.14 -3.26
CA ILE A 93 -16.85 -22.81 -2.89
C ILE A 93 -16.11 -22.14 -4.06
N GLY A 94 -16.32 -22.63 -5.29
CA GLY A 94 -15.75 -22.02 -6.49
C GLY A 94 -16.20 -20.57 -6.67
N LEU A 95 -17.49 -20.31 -6.51
CA LEU A 95 -18.05 -18.95 -6.59
C LEU A 95 -17.52 -18.05 -5.47
N LEU A 96 -17.45 -18.54 -4.23
CA LEU A 96 -16.89 -17.80 -3.10
C LEU A 96 -15.42 -17.44 -3.30
N HIS A 97 -14.62 -18.34 -3.90
CA HIS A 97 -13.23 -18.04 -4.25
C HIS A 97 -13.11 -16.96 -5.33
N ASP A 98 -14.00 -16.94 -6.32
CA ASP A 98 -13.98 -15.93 -7.37
C ASP A 98 -14.43 -14.56 -6.84
N ASP A 99 -15.45 -14.52 -5.98
CA ASP A 99 -15.90 -13.30 -5.28
C ASP A 99 -14.81 -12.75 -4.34
N LEU A 100 -14.10 -13.64 -3.63
CA LEU A 100 -12.98 -13.25 -2.78
C LEU A 100 -11.87 -12.59 -3.59
N ARG A 101 -11.46 -13.18 -4.73
CA ARG A 101 -10.44 -12.57 -5.60
C ARG A 101 -10.88 -11.21 -6.16
N LEU A 102 -12.15 -11.06 -6.50
CA LEU A 102 -12.69 -9.79 -6.97
C LEU A 102 -12.66 -8.72 -5.88
N ALA A 103 -13.03 -9.09 -4.65
CA ALA A 103 -12.98 -8.20 -3.49
C ALA A 103 -11.53 -7.79 -3.15
N GLU A 104 -10.59 -8.74 -3.15
CA GLU A 104 -9.15 -8.47 -2.96
C GLU A 104 -8.60 -7.52 -4.03
N GLY A 105 -8.96 -7.73 -5.30
CA GLY A 105 -8.57 -6.82 -6.39
C GLY A 105 -9.16 -5.42 -6.25
N ARG A 106 -10.40 -5.31 -5.76
CA ARG A 106 -11.05 -4.02 -5.50
C ARG A 106 -10.42 -3.29 -4.31
N ILE A 107 -10.06 -4.03 -3.26
CA ILE A 107 -9.28 -3.50 -2.14
C ILE A 107 -7.95 -2.98 -2.67
N GLN A 108 -7.16 -3.78 -3.38
CA GLN A 108 -5.88 -3.33 -3.93
C GLN A 108 -5.99 -2.09 -4.85
N PHE A 109 -7.06 -1.98 -5.64
CA PHE A 109 -7.33 -0.80 -6.46
C PHE A 109 -7.58 0.45 -5.61
N LEU A 110 -8.43 0.34 -4.58
CA LEU A 110 -8.72 1.44 -3.65
C LEU A 110 -7.52 1.79 -2.76
N GLU A 111 -6.70 0.80 -2.42
CA GLU A 111 -5.43 1.00 -1.70
C GLU A 111 -4.38 1.69 -2.59
N GLY A 112 -4.43 1.46 -3.89
CA GLY A 112 -3.61 2.17 -4.87
C GLY A 112 -3.95 3.65 -5.02
N GLU A 113 -5.18 4.06 -4.67
CA GLU A 113 -5.61 5.47 -4.74
C GLU A 113 -5.22 6.32 -3.51
N LEU A 114 -4.64 5.74 -2.45
CA LEU A 114 -4.36 6.46 -1.19
C LEU A 114 -2.96 6.24 -0.60
N GLY A 115 -2.03 5.67 -1.35
CA GLY A 115 -0.69 5.32 -0.85
C GLY A 115 0.34 6.46 -0.82
N GLN A 116 -0.08 7.73 -0.86
CA GLN A 116 0.83 8.88 -0.82
C GLN A 116 0.82 9.53 0.57
N ASP A 117 1.99 9.99 0.98
CA ASP A 117 2.17 10.70 2.23
C ASP A 117 1.77 12.17 2.12
N ASP A 118 1.19 12.73 3.18
CA ASP A 118 0.72 14.13 3.19
C ASP A 118 1.88 15.14 3.17
N LEU A 119 3.09 14.74 3.57
CA LEU A 119 4.26 15.64 3.68
C LEU A 119 5.09 15.70 2.39
N GLY A 120 4.86 14.81 1.41
CA GLY A 120 5.61 14.90 0.15
C GLY A 120 5.43 13.73 -0.81
N ASP A 121 6.28 13.72 -1.84
CA ASP A 121 6.22 12.77 -2.96
C ASP A 121 6.83 11.40 -2.62
N TRP A 122 6.42 10.82 -1.49
CA TRP A 122 6.76 9.46 -1.06
C TRP A 122 5.51 8.70 -0.66
N LEU A 123 5.67 7.39 -0.45
CA LEU A 123 4.57 6.56 -0.02
C LEU A 123 4.29 6.75 1.47
N ASP A 124 3.02 6.65 1.85
CA ASP A 124 2.68 6.46 3.25
C ASP A 124 3.09 5.03 3.71
N ARG A 125 2.96 4.75 5.00
CA ARG A 125 3.32 3.44 5.56
C ARG A 125 2.61 2.29 4.83
N LYS A 126 1.35 2.49 4.44
CA LYS A 126 0.53 1.46 3.78
C LYS A 126 1.03 1.21 2.35
N GLY A 127 1.22 2.27 1.57
CA GLY A 127 1.75 2.22 0.22
C GLY A 127 3.13 1.57 0.19
N PHE A 128 3.99 1.91 1.15
CA PHE A 128 5.32 1.32 1.29
C PHE A 128 5.27 -0.18 1.54
N LEU A 129 4.45 -0.65 2.48
CA LEU A 129 4.28 -2.09 2.74
C LEU A 129 3.78 -2.85 1.50
N GLY A 130 2.88 -2.23 0.73
CA GLY A 130 2.41 -2.78 -0.54
C GLY A 130 3.51 -2.90 -1.61
N GLN A 131 4.49 -1.99 -1.63
CA GLN A 131 5.66 -2.09 -2.51
C GLN A 131 6.67 -3.11 -2.00
N LEU A 132 6.91 -3.18 -0.68
CA LEU A 132 7.77 -4.18 -0.06
C LEU A 132 7.29 -5.61 -0.36
N SER A 133 5.97 -5.84 -0.25
CA SER A 133 5.36 -7.13 -0.58
C SER A 133 5.52 -7.49 -2.07
N ARG A 134 5.27 -6.53 -2.98
CA ARG A 134 5.47 -6.70 -4.42
C ARG A 134 6.92 -7.01 -4.79
N LEU A 135 7.88 -6.28 -4.20
CA LEU A 135 9.30 -6.48 -4.46
C LEU A 135 9.80 -7.81 -3.90
N SER A 136 9.32 -8.23 -2.72
CA SER A 136 9.63 -9.56 -2.16
C SER A 136 9.18 -10.69 -3.09
N THR A 137 7.98 -10.55 -3.66
CA THR A 137 7.44 -11.51 -4.65
C THR A 137 8.24 -11.50 -5.96
N LEU A 138 8.73 -10.34 -6.39
CA LEU A 138 9.55 -10.21 -7.59
C LEU A 138 10.92 -10.89 -7.40
N ASP A 139 11.59 -10.62 -6.28
CA ASP A 139 12.87 -11.25 -5.93
C ASP A 139 12.74 -12.78 -5.83
N GLU A 140 11.63 -13.27 -5.28
CA GLU A 140 11.35 -14.71 -5.22
C GLU A 140 11.26 -15.37 -6.60
N LYS A 141 10.60 -14.69 -7.55
CA LYS A 141 10.37 -15.22 -8.90
C LYS A 141 11.60 -15.14 -9.79
N GLU A 142 12.31 -14.02 -9.74
CA GLU A 142 13.41 -13.71 -10.65
C GLU A 142 14.80 -13.98 -10.05
N GLY A 143 14.88 -14.40 -8.78
CA GLY A 143 16.14 -14.59 -8.08
C GLY A 143 16.87 -13.28 -7.76
N GLY A 144 16.12 -12.19 -7.61
CA GLY A 144 16.63 -10.86 -7.30
C GLY A 144 17.24 -10.77 -5.90
N GLN A 145 18.09 -9.76 -5.70
CA GLN A 145 18.66 -9.41 -4.40
C GLN A 145 18.41 -7.94 -4.11
N SER A 146 17.21 -7.63 -3.62
CA SER A 146 16.86 -6.28 -3.18
C SER A 146 17.10 -6.09 -1.69
N SER A 147 17.17 -4.84 -1.25
CA SER A 147 17.41 -4.48 0.15
C SER A 147 16.33 -3.55 0.71
N LEU A 148 16.05 -3.72 2.00
CA LEU A 148 15.29 -2.77 2.80
C LEU A 148 16.26 -1.98 3.68
N VAL A 149 16.18 -0.66 3.61
CA VAL A 149 16.87 0.27 4.50
C VAL A 149 15.85 1.00 5.34
N LEU A 150 16.09 1.08 6.65
CA LEU A 150 15.38 2.01 7.52
C LEU A 150 16.28 3.17 7.87
N VAL A 151 15.76 4.38 7.74
CA VAL A 151 16.46 5.64 7.99
C VAL A 151 15.65 6.43 9.01
N ARG A 152 16.29 6.88 10.09
CA ARG A 152 15.64 7.59 11.19
C ARG A 152 16.41 8.84 11.59
N LEU A 153 15.66 9.86 11.99
CA LEU A 153 16.14 11.05 12.68
C LEU A 153 16.39 10.77 14.19
N ASP A 154 17.65 10.72 14.62
CA ASP A 154 17.99 10.48 16.04
C ASP A 154 17.73 11.74 16.90
N GLY A 155 17.06 11.58 18.05
CA GLY A 155 16.67 12.71 18.90
C GLY A 155 15.48 13.53 18.38
N PHE A 156 14.71 13.00 17.42
CA PHE A 156 13.59 13.69 16.79
C PHE A 156 12.49 14.09 17.79
N THR A 157 12.10 13.19 18.70
CA THR A 157 11.06 13.47 19.70
C THR A 157 11.38 14.68 20.56
N GLU A 158 12.64 14.78 21.01
CA GLU A 158 13.11 15.90 21.82
C GLU A 158 13.16 17.20 21.01
N THR A 159 13.62 17.11 19.78
CA THR A 159 13.67 18.25 18.85
C THR A 159 12.27 18.78 18.54
N ARG A 160 11.32 17.91 18.23
CA ARG A 160 9.90 18.26 18.06
C ARG A 160 9.35 18.95 19.30
N ARG A 161 9.68 18.46 20.50
CA ARG A 161 9.25 19.07 21.76
C ARG A 161 9.85 20.46 21.99
N LYS A 162 11.09 20.71 21.53
CA LYS A 162 11.81 21.99 21.68
C LYS A 162 11.45 23.04 20.62
N LEU A 163 11.33 22.60 19.36
CA LEU A 163 11.22 23.48 18.18
C LEU A 163 9.80 23.53 17.59
N GLY A 164 8.89 22.70 18.10
CA GLY A 164 7.50 22.64 17.65
C GLY A 164 7.28 21.76 16.42
N TRP A 165 6.00 21.57 16.09
CA TRP A 165 5.54 20.68 15.03
C TRP A 165 6.01 21.12 13.63
N ALA A 166 5.86 22.40 13.28
CA ALA A 166 6.25 22.90 11.96
C ALA A 166 7.73 22.63 11.63
N THR A 167 8.64 22.94 12.57
CA THR A 167 10.06 22.67 12.39
C THR A 167 10.38 21.18 12.29
N ALA A 168 9.62 20.34 13.01
CA ALA A 168 9.77 18.89 12.96
C ALA A 168 9.31 18.32 11.61
N ASP A 169 8.21 18.84 11.08
CA ASP A 169 7.69 18.44 9.76
C ASP A 169 8.69 18.86 8.67
N GLU A 170 9.24 20.08 8.74
CA GLU A 170 10.28 20.53 7.80
C GLU A 170 11.55 19.64 7.86
N LEU A 171 11.92 19.09 9.03
CA LEU A 171 13.03 18.14 9.16
C LEU A 171 12.73 16.80 8.48
N VAL A 172 11.50 16.29 8.63
CA VAL A 172 11.02 15.07 7.98
C VAL A 172 10.95 15.27 6.46
N GLU A 173 10.43 16.41 6.01
CA GLU A 173 10.37 16.77 4.59
C GLU A 173 11.76 16.88 3.96
N GLU A 174 12.71 17.52 4.66
CA GLU A 174 14.09 17.61 4.20
C GLU A 174 14.74 16.23 4.07
N LEU A 175 14.54 15.34 5.05
CA LEU A 175 15.01 13.96 4.96
C LEU A 175 14.37 13.23 3.78
N GLY A 176 13.04 13.24 3.68
CA GLY A 176 12.30 12.59 2.61
C GLY A 176 12.77 13.05 1.22
N ARG A 177 12.91 14.36 1.02
CA ARG A 177 13.37 14.95 -0.25
C ARG A 177 14.79 14.54 -0.63
N ARG A 178 15.67 14.29 0.34
CA ARG A 178 17.02 13.77 0.08
C ARG A 178 16.98 12.30 -0.30
N LEU A 179 16.16 11.50 0.38
CA LEU A 179 16.01 10.08 0.08
C LEU A 179 15.42 9.84 -1.31
N THR A 180 14.53 10.72 -1.81
CA THR A 180 14.00 10.61 -3.19
C THR A 180 15.06 10.83 -4.28
N GLN A 181 16.24 11.37 -3.95
CA GLN A 181 17.36 11.47 -4.89
C GLN A 181 18.08 10.13 -5.11
N ILE A 182 17.81 9.11 -4.29
CA ILE A 182 18.44 7.80 -4.42
C ILE A 182 17.87 7.09 -5.67
N PRO A 183 18.70 6.75 -6.66
CA PRO A 183 18.22 6.10 -7.88
C PRO A 183 17.72 4.68 -7.62
N ASN A 184 16.76 4.22 -8.43
CA ASN A 184 16.17 2.87 -8.35
C ASN A 184 15.64 2.53 -6.95
N SER A 185 15.11 3.54 -6.25
CA SER A 185 14.58 3.38 -4.91
C SER A 185 13.07 3.61 -4.84
N VAL A 186 12.44 2.96 -3.87
CA VAL A 186 11.09 3.29 -3.43
C VAL A 186 11.17 3.82 -2.00
N ILE A 187 10.64 5.02 -1.79
CA ILE A 187 10.66 5.70 -0.49
C ILE A 187 9.28 5.63 0.14
N GLY A 188 9.22 5.39 1.45
CA GLY A 188 7.99 5.55 2.20
C GLY A 188 8.20 6.02 3.64
N HIS A 189 7.28 6.85 4.12
CA HIS A 189 7.24 7.32 5.50
C HIS A 189 6.56 6.26 6.36
N VAL A 190 7.33 5.58 7.21
CA VAL A 190 6.87 4.37 7.93
C VAL A 190 6.57 4.61 9.40
N ALA A 191 7.11 5.69 9.98
CA ALA A 191 6.76 6.23 11.29
C ALA A 191 7.16 7.72 11.34
N ASP A 192 6.69 8.45 12.34
CA ASP A 192 6.92 9.89 12.53
C ASP A 192 8.33 10.39 12.14
N ASP A 193 9.38 9.68 12.55
CA ASP A 193 10.78 10.06 12.40
C ASP A 193 11.57 9.17 11.44
N MET A 194 10.88 8.26 10.73
CA MET A 194 11.50 7.11 10.07
C MET A 194 10.95 6.87 8.67
N PHE A 195 11.88 6.69 7.74
CA PHE A 195 11.63 6.30 6.35
C PHE A 195 12.10 4.88 6.09
N GLY A 196 11.36 4.18 5.24
CA GLY A 196 11.78 2.97 4.56
C GLY A 196 12.27 3.31 3.16
N VAL A 197 13.37 2.67 2.75
CA VAL A 197 13.92 2.76 1.39
C VAL A 197 14.08 1.34 0.87
N LEU A 198 13.39 1.01 -0.22
CA LEU A 198 13.61 -0.23 -0.95
C LEU A 198 14.59 0.03 -2.09
N LEU A 199 15.67 -0.73 -2.14
CA LEU A 199 16.66 -0.66 -3.22
C LEU A 199 16.53 -1.90 -4.10
N VAL A 200 16.04 -1.71 -5.32
CA VAL A 200 15.74 -2.80 -6.25
C VAL A 200 17.03 -3.34 -6.85
N GLY A 201 17.27 -4.66 -6.68
CA GLY A 201 18.45 -5.32 -7.25
C GLY A 201 19.79 -4.92 -6.61
N VAL A 202 19.75 -4.28 -5.43
CA VAL A 202 20.95 -3.93 -4.66
C VAL A 202 20.95 -4.79 -3.39
N PRO A 203 21.96 -5.66 -3.18
CA PRO A 203 22.07 -6.45 -1.96
C PRO A 203 22.58 -5.59 -0.79
N GLY A 204 22.29 -6.03 0.44
CA GLY A 204 22.46 -5.26 1.68
C GLY A 204 23.88 -4.78 1.92
N LYS A 205 24.87 -5.58 1.48
CA LYS A 205 26.30 -5.27 1.55
C LYS A 205 26.71 -4.06 0.69
N ASP A 206 25.99 -3.79 -0.40
CA ASP A 206 26.33 -2.75 -1.39
C ASP A 206 25.53 -1.45 -1.15
N VAL A 207 24.59 -1.47 -0.21
CA VAL A 207 23.73 -0.34 0.16
C VAL A 207 24.51 0.89 0.59
N GLY A 208 25.64 0.74 1.30
CA GLY A 208 26.45 1.87 1.76
C GLY A 208 26.91 2.77 0.60
N THR A 209 27.17 2.18 -0.57
CA THR A 209 27.51 2.92 -1.80
C THR A 209 26.31 3.70 -2.33
N ALA A 210 25.11 3.10 -2.30
CA ALA A 210 23.88 3.72 -2.77
C ALA A 210 23.41 4.87 -1.84
N LEU A 211 23.69 4.79 -0.54
CA LEU A 211 23.29 5.79 0.45
C LEU A 211 24.32 6.91 0.65
N GLY A 212 25.59 6.68 0.32
CA GLY A 212 26.73 7.51 0.72
C GLY A 212 26.67 8.98 0.29
N GLU A 213 25.93 9.31 -0.78
CA GLU A 213 25.72 10.69 -1.21
C GLU A 213 24.39 11.29 -0.74
N ALA A 214 23.37 10.45 -0.49
CA ALA A 214 22.00 10.89 -0.20
C ALA A 214 21.73 11.10 1.29
N ILE A 215 22.45 10.42 2.18
CA ILE A 215 22.29 10.54 3.63
C ILE A 215 23.51 11.24 4.22
N PRO A 216 23.49 12.58 4.36
CA PRO A 216 24.51 13.28 5.12
C PRO A 216 24.35 12.97 6.62
N ALA A 217 25.45 13.12 7.36
CA ALA A 217 25.47 12.88 8.80
C ALA A 217 24.52 13.80 9.60
N GLU A 218 24.18 14.97 9.04
CA GLU A 218 23.37 16.02 9.67
C GLU A 218 22.27 16.53 8.73
N ILE A 219 21.10 16.85 9.32
CA ILE A 219 19.97 17.48 8.63
C ILE A 219 19.74 18.88 9.19
N ARG A 220 19.56 19.84 8.28
CA ARG A 220 19.45 21.27 8.61
C ARG A 220 18.24 21.87 7.93
N VAL A 221 17.55 22.76 8.64
CA VAL A 221 16.33 23.41 8.17
C VAL A 221 16.37 24.90 8.51
N HIS A 222 16.05 25.75 7.53
CA HIS A 222 15.85 27.21 7.62
C HIS A 222 16.50 27.94 8.82
N GLY A 223 17.83 27.93 8.90
CA GLY A 223 18.58 28.73 9.88
C GLY A 223 18.67 28.13 11.29
N THR A 224 18.07 26.96 11.51
CA THR A 224 18.17 26.19 12.75
C THR A 224 19.05 24.97 12.49
N ASN A 225 20.05 24.74 13.33
CA ASN A 225 20.89 23.54 13.29
C ASN A 225 20.55 22.67 14.51
N PRO A 226 19.39 21.99 14.53
CA PRO A 226 19.24 20.90 15.49
C PRO A 226 20.31 19.88 15.12
N ASP A 227 21.20 19.58 16.06
CA ASP A 227 22.33 18.66 15.87
C ASP A 227 21.79 17.22 15.81
N LEU A 228 21.05 16.93 14.73
CA LEU A 228 20.21 15.76 14.57
C LEU A 228 20.90 14.81 13.62
N ALA A 229 21.38 13.71 14.19
CA ALA A 229 22.06 12.67 13.44
C ALA A 229 21.05 11.81 12.68
N VAL A 230 21.44 11.33 11.51
CA VAL A 230 20.68 10.30 10.79
C VAL A 230 21.26 8.94 11.13
N VAL A 231 20.43 8.04 11.64
CA VAL A 231 20.79 6.64 11.89
C VAL A 231 20.04 5.75 10.90
N TRP A 232 20.71 4.69 10.43
CA TRP A 232 20.10 3.79 9.47
C TRP A 232 20.58 2.35 9.64
N VAL A 233 19.81 1.42 9.11
CA VAL A 233 20.16 0.00 9.02
C VAL A 233 19.69 -0.56 7.68
N ALA A 234 20.52 -1.39 7.06
CA ALA A 234 20.19 -2.13 5.86
C ALA A 234 20.02 -3.61 6.17
N VAL A 235 19.02 -4.25 5.57
CA VAL A 235 18.80 -5.69 5.60
C VAL A 235 18.51 -6.20 4.19
N ASP A 236 19.08 -7.36 3.86
CA ASP A 236 18.67 -8.10 2.66
C ASP A 236 17.19 -8.48 2.78
N MET A 237 16.45 -8.30 1.68
CA MET A 237 15.09 -8.78 1.60
C MET A 237 15.07 -10.30 1.58
N ARG A 238 14.06 -10.89 2.23
CA ARG A 238 13.89 -12.33 2.32
C ARG A 238 12.63 -12.77 1.57
N PRO A 239 12.78 -13.44 0.42
CA PRO A 239 11.67 -14.05 -0.30
C PRO A 239 10.79 -14.91 0.62
N GLY A 240 9.47 -14.88 0.40
CA GLY A 240 8.50 -15.63 1.19
C GLY A 240 8.27 -15.15 2.64
N GLN A 241 8.99 -14.14 3.13
CA GLN A 241 8.73 -13.54 4.45
C GLN A 241 7.72 -12.39 4.34
N SER A 242 6.75 -12.33 5.27
CA SER A 242 5.75 -11.24 5.28
C SER A 242 6.40 -9.86 5.47
N GLU A 243 5.85 -8.86 4.80
CA GLU A 243 6.33 -7.47 4.81
C GLU A 243 6.43 -6.89 6.23
N LEU A 244 5.44 -7.16 7.09
CA LEU A 244 5.47 -6.73 8.50
C LEU A 244 6.62 -7.39 9.27
N SER A 245 6.87 -8.68 9.04
CA SER A 245 7.95 -9.39 9.72
C SER A 245 9.33 -8.89 9.30
N GLN A 246 9.50 -8.56 8.01
CA GLN A 246 10.73 -7.98 7.47
C GLN A 246 10.97 -6.59 8.06
N LEU A 247 9.94 -5.74 8.06
CA LEU A 247 10.00 -4.39 8.63
C LEU A 247 10.36 -4.43 10.12
N SER A 248 9.63 -5.22 10.92
CA SER A 248 9.93 -5.36 12.36
C SER A 248 11.30 -5.97 12.63
N ALA A 249 11.82 -6.82 11.75
CA ALA A 249 13.18 -7.36 11.87
C ALA A 249 14.26 -6.30 11.61
N ALA A 250 14.02 -5.39 10.65
CA ALA A 250 14.88 -4.26 10.40
C ALA A 250 14.84 -3.26 11.57
N GLU A 251 13.65 -2.91 12.07
CA GLU A 251 13.47 -2.00 13.20
C GLU A 251 14.22 -2.46 14.46
N ARG A 252 14.20 -3.78 14.76
CA ARG A 252 14.96 -4.35 15.90
C ARG A 252 16.47 -4.18 15.79
N LYS A 253 17.01 -4.00 14.58
CA LYS A 253 18.43 -3.77 14.34
C LYS A 253 18.79 -2.29 14.29
N LEU A 254 17.79 -1.41 14.17
CA LEU A 254 18.00 0.02 14.16
C LEU A 254 18.45 0.46 15.56
N PRO A 255 19.48 1.33 15.69
CA PRO A 255 19.88 1.86 16.98
C PRO A 255 18.72 2.53 17.72
N GLN A 256 18.67 2.36 19.04
CA GLN A 256 17.71 3.08 19.87
C GLN A 256 18.02 4.58 19.86
N GLN A 257 16.99 5.42 20.02
CA GLN A 257 17.20 6.87 20.07
C GLN A 257 18.15 7.22 21.20
N SER A 258 19.18 8.01 20.88
CA SER A 258 20.04 8.61 21.87
C SER A 258 19.22 9.65 22.60
N GLY A 259 18.84 9.38 23.86
CA GLY A 259 18.23 10.41 24.71
C GLY A 259 19.19 11.59 24.78
N GLY A 260 18.78 12.74 24.23
CA GLY A 260 19.63 13.91 24.11
C GLY A 260 20.00 14.47 25.47
N ILE A 261 21.14 14.02 25.98
CA ILE A 261 21.90 14.75 27.00
C ILE A 261 23.36 14.70 26.57
N ARG A 262 23.73 15.55 25.62
CA ARG A 262 25.08 16.11 25.64
C ARG A 262 24.96 17.47 26.33
N GLN A 263 25.40 17.50 27.60
CA GLN A 263 25.56 18.71 28.40
C GLN A 263 26.66 19.59 27.83
#